data_AF-I2J6U7-F1
#
_entry.id   AF-I2J6U7-F1
#
_cell.length_a   1.000
_cell.length_b   1.000
_cell.length_c   1.000
_cell.angle_alpha   90.00
_cell.angle_beta   90.00
_cell.angle_gamma   90.00
#
_symmetry.space_group_name_H-M   'P 1'
#
loop_
_entity.id
_entity.type
_entity.pdbx_description
1 polymer ?
#
loop_
_entity_poly.entity_id
_entity_poly.type
_entity_poly.pdbx_seq_one_letter_code
_entity_poly.pdbx_strand_id
1 'polypeptide(L)' 'MAEITSAKAMARTVRVSPRKSRLVLDNIRGKSVADAIAILTFTPNKAAEIILKVLNSAV' A
#
# COMPACT_ATOMS: atom_id res chain seq x y z
N MET A 1 29.24 7.49 -6.92
CA MET A 1 28.46 6.31 -6.49
C MET A 1 27.03 6.77 -6.32
N ALA A 2 26.07 6.17 -7.03
CA ALA A 2 24.66 6.49 -6.84
C ALA A 2 24.13 5.63 -5.67
N GLU A 3 23.73 6.26 -4.58
CA GLU A 3 23.03 5.59 -3.48
C GLU A 3 21.63 5.19 -3.93
N ILE A 4 21.24 3.95 -3.63
CA ILE A 4 19.91 3.42 -3.95
C ILE A 4 18.97 3.84 -2.83
N THR A 5 18.20 4.90 -3.02
CA THR A 5 17.27 5.47 -2.02
C THR A 5 15.83 4.94 -2.15
N SER A 6 15.56 4.01 -3.07
CA SER A 6 14.22 3.50 -3.33
C SER A 6 14.10 1.99 -3.07
N ALA A 7 13.10 1.59 -2.28
CA ALA A 7 12.70 0.20 -2.08
C ALA A 7 11.37 -0.10 -2.79
N LYS A 8 11.17 -1.36 -3.22
CA LYS A 8 9.96 -1.82 -3.92
C LYS A 8 9.49 -3.17 -3.40
N ALA A 9 8.19 -3.33 -3.19
CA ALA A 9 7.55 -4.62 -2.89
C ALA A 9 6.35 -4.85 -3.84
N MET A 10 6.06 -6.12 -4.15
CA MET A 10 4.96 -6.50 -5.03
C MET A 10 4.27 -7.77 -4.52
N ALA A 11 2.93 -7.76 -4.47
CA ALA A 11 2.12 -8.96 -4.26
C ALA A 11 1.44 -9.37 -5.58
N ARG A 12 1.68 -10.60 -6.03
CA ARG A 12 1.12 -11.16 -7.27
C ARG A 12 -0.08 -12.07 -6.97
N THR A 13 -1.04 -12.11 -7.88
CA THR A 13 -2.21 -13.02 -7.83
C THR A 13 -3.05 -12.88 -6.56
N VAL A 14 -3.29 -11.64 -6.14
CA VAL A 14 -4.12 -11.37 -4.96
C VAL A 14 -5.61 -11.50 -5.31
N ARG A 15 -6.36 -12.23 -4.48
CA ARG A 15 -7.81 -12.45 -4.65
C ARG A 15 -8.64 -11.23 -4.23
N VAL A 16 -8.49 -10.11 -4.95
CA VAL A 16 -9.29 -8.88 -4.82
C VAL A 16 -9.53 -8.29 -6.20
N SER A 17 -10.71 -7.68 -6.40
CA SER A 17 -11.01 -6.97 -7.65
C SER A 17 -10.06 -5.77 -7.84
N PRO A 18 -9.40 -5.64 -9.01
CA PRO A 18 -8.47 -4.53 -9.27
C PRO A 18 -9.09 -3.15 -9.08
N ARG A 19 -10.39 -2.98 -9.41
CA ARG A 19 -11.10 -1.70 -9.27
C ARG A 19 -11.27 -1.30 -7.81
N LYS A 20 -11.56 -2.25 -6.92
CA LYS A 20 -11.73 -1.98 -5.47
C LYS A 20 -10.40 -1.60 -4.82
N SER A 21 -9.31 -2.24 -5.23
CA SER A 21 -7.97 -1.91 -4.71
C SER A 21 -7.50 -0.52 -5.14
N ARG A 22 -7.80 -0.08 -6.37
CA ARG A 22 -7.40 1.25 -6.86
C ARG A 22 -7.98 2.39 -6.01
N LEU A 23 -9.24 2.29 -5.61
CA LEU A 23 -9.88 3.29 -4.74
C LEU A 23 -9.11 3.51 -3.43
N VAL A 24 -8.58 2.43 -2.84
CA VAL A 24 -7.78 2.52 -1.62
C VAL A 24 -6.37 3.04 -1.91
N LEU A 25 -5.77 2.65 -3.04
CA LEU A 25 -4.45 3.12 -3.46
C LEU A 25 -4.43 4.63 -3.72
N ASP A 26 -5.51 5.18 -4.27
CA ASP A 26 -5.61 6.62 -4.54
C ASP A 26 -5.66 7.43 -3.24
N ASN A 27 -6.14 6.85 -2.14
CA ASN A 27 -6.14 7.50 -0.82
C ASN A 27 -4.75 7.66 -0.19
N ILE A 28 -3.79 6.80 -0.54
CA ILE A 28 -2.44 6.77 0.08
C ILE A 28 -1.35 7.39 -0.80
N ARG A 29 -1.65 7.64 -2.08
CA ARG A 29 -0.67 8.19 -3.03
C ARG A 29 -0.23 9.60 -2.61
N GLY A 30 1.08 9.83 -2.51
CA GLY A 30 1.66 11.13 -2.16
C GLY A 30 1.62 11.46 -0.66
N LYS A 31 1.19 10.53 0.19
CA LYS A 31 1.21 10.70 1.66
C LYS A 31 2.49 10.14 2.27
N SER A 32 2.80 10.57 3.48
CA SER A 32 3.90 10.01 4.27
C SER A 32 3.59 8.55 4.65
N VAL A 33 4.64 7.77 4.96
CA VAL A 33 4.49 6.37 5.37
C VAL A 33 3.62 6.25 6.63
N ALA A 34 3.82 7.13 7.61
CA ALA A 34 3.05 7.14 8.85
C ALA A 34 1.54 7.40 8.60
N ASP A 35 1.22 8.39 7.76
CA ASP A 35 -0.17 8.70 7.42
C ASP A 35 -0.83 7.57 6.63
N ALA A 36 -0.09 6.96 5.69
CA ALA A 36 -0.58 5.84 4.90
C ALA A 36 -0.93 4.64 5.79
N ILE A 37 -0.10 4.32 6.80
CA ILE A 37 -0.38 3.25 7.77
C ILE A 37 -1.65 3.56 8.57
N ALA A 38 -1.80 4.79 9.06
CA ALA A 38 -2.99 5.20 9.81
C ALA A 38 -4.26 5.05 8.96
N ILE A 39 -4.24 5.55 7.73
CA ILE A 39 -5.39 5.47 6.81
C ILE A 39 -5.77 4.02 6.52
N LEU A 40 -4.78 3.17 6.22
CA LEU A 40 -5.03 1.77 5.89
C LEU A 40 -5.56 0.97 7.08
N THR A 41 -5.14 1.30 8.30
CA THR A 41 -5.58 0.63 9.54
C THR A 41 -7.06 0.89 9.83
N PHE A 42 -7.54 2.12 9.60
CA PHE A 42 -8.93 2.50 9.90
C PHE A 42 -9.89 2.38 8.71
N THR A 43 -9.42 1.92 7.55
CA THR A 43 -10.28 1.72 6.38
C THR A 43 -10.93 0.33 6.43
N PRO A 44 -12.27 0.19 6.52
CA PRO A 44 -12.95 -1.10 6.63
C PRO A 44 -13.06 -1.84 5.28
N ASN A 45 -11.96 -1.98 4.55
CA ASN A 45 -11.90 -2.64 3.25
C ASN A 45 -10.89 -3.79 3.28
N LYS A 46 -11.25 -4.95 2.72
CA LYS A 46 -10.32 -6.09 2.56
C LYS A 46 -9.05 -5.72 1.79
N ALA A 47 -9.14 -4.80 0.84
CA ALA A 47 -8.00 -4.31 0.08
C ALA A 47 -6.99 -3.55 0.96
N ALA A 48 -7.45 -2.86 2.01
CA ALA A 48 -6.59 -2.07 2.88
C ALA A 48 -5.62 -2.95 3.68
N GLU A 49 -6.09 -4.06 4.23
CA GLU A 49 -5.25 -5.02 4.97
C GLU A 49 -4.13 -5.61 4.09
N ILE A 50 -4.45 -5.93 2.84
CA ILE A 50 -3.49 -6.45 1.87
C ILE A 50 -2.45 -5.39 1.50
N ILE A 51 -2.91 -4.17 1.20
CA ILE A 51 -2.02 -3.06 0.83
C ILE A 51 -1.10 -2.70 2.00
N LEU A 52 -1.59 -2.76 3.24
CA LEU A 52 -0.80 -2.53 4.44
C LEU A 52 0.37 -3.53 4.55
N LYS A 53 0.14 -4.81 4.27
CA LYS A 53 1.21 -5.83 4.25
C LYS A 53 2.27 -5.54 3.19
N VAL A 54 1.86 -5.06 2.01
CA VAL A 54 2.79 -4.70 0.93
C VAL A 54 3.58 -3.44 1.29
N LEU A 55 2.95 -2.45 1.92
CA LEU A 55 3.60 -1.23 2.39
C LEU A 55 4.67 -1.55 3.44
N ASN A 56 4.34 -2.38 4.43
CA ASN A 56 5.28 -2.82 5.46
C ASN A 56 6.44 -3.68 4.92
N SER A 57 6.29 -4.28 3.73
CA SER A 57 7.37 -5.01 3.07
C SER A 57 8.27 -4.13 2.20
N ALA A 58 7.81 -2.92 1.85
CA ALA A 58 8.56 -1.98 1.03
C ALA A 58 9.36 -0.96 1.87
N VAL A 59 8.92 -0.73 3.11
CA VAL A 59 9.66 0.02 4.15
C VAL A 59 10.73 -0.89 4.73
#